data_AF-X1PLS8-F1
#
_entry.id   AF-X1PLS8-F1
#
_cell.length_a   1.000
_cell.length_b   1.000
_cell.length_c   1.000
_cell.angle_alpha   90.00
_cell.angle_beta   90.00
_cell.angle_gamma   90.00
#
_symmetry.space_group_name_H-M   'P 1'
#
loop_
_entity.id
_entity.type
_entity.pdbx_description
1 polymer ?
#
loop_
_entity_poly.entity_id
_entity_poly.type
_entity_poly.pdbx_seq_one_letter_code
_entity_poly.pdbx_strand_id
1 'polypeptide(L)'
;MQVTFPFRIRIMRIVQPVGAVLANDADWQLWVNLAATGQIWNNESLDPINDGGVKLGPSGITIERSSIIQMAYLNQTAAQANAVSVYYEPF
;
A
#
# COMPACT_ATOMS: atom_id res chain seq x y z
N MET A 1 8.83 21.99 2.93
CA MET A 1 9.86 20.94 3.11
C MET A 1 10.27 20.46 1.72
N GLN A 2 11.53 20.63 1.33
CA GLN A 2 12.01 20.18 0.02
C GLN A 2 12.40 18.70 0.10
N VAL A 3 11.90 17.91 -0.84
CA VAL A 3 12.16 16.47 -0.95
C VAL A 3 13.38 16.33 -1.89
N THR A 4 14.58 16.05 -1.34
CA THR A 4 15.83 15.62 -2.04
C THR A 4 15.92 14.14 -2.47
N PHE A 5 15.74 13.84 -3.76
CA PHE A 5 15.79 12.47 -4.29
C PHE A 5 17.23 11.91 -4.45
N PRO A 6 17.43 10.56 -4.46
CA PRO A 6 16.40 9.53 -4.25
C PRO A 6 15.81 9.59 -2.83
N PHE A 7 14.59 9.10 -2.63
CA PHE A 7 14.00 8.86 -1.29
C PHE A 7 13.68 7.41 -1.09
N ARG A 8 13.58 7.02 0.19
CA ARG A 8 12.87 5.81 0.58
C ARG A 8 11.41 6.14 0.87
N ILE A 9 10.53 5.20 0.59
CA ILE A 9 9.13 5.28 1.00
C ILE A 9 8.73 4.04 1.80
N ARG A 10 7.69 4.23 2.59
CA ARG A 10 6.98 3.17 3.29
C ARG A 10 5.49 3.35 3.16
N ILE A 11 4.78 2.23 3.00
CA ILE A 11 3.32 2.20 3.10
C ILE A 11 2.96 2.12 4.58
N MET A 12 2.18 3.07 5.08
CA MET A 12 1.86 3.16 6.51
C MET A 12 0.43 2.76 6.85
N ARG A 13 -0.49 2.93 5.90
CA ARG A 13 -1.91 2.74 6.15
C ARG A 13 -2.63 2.25 4.91
N ILE A 14 -3.52 1.28 5.08
CA ILE A 14 -4.48 0.84 4.08
C ILE A 14 -5.85 0.84 4.74
N VAL A 15 -6.78 1.61 4.17
CA VAL A 15 -8.10 1.82 4.74
C VAL A 15 -9.13 1.40 3.73
N GLN A 16 -10.06 0.56 4.18
CA GLN A 16 -11.26 0.28 3.41
C GLN A 16 -12.33 1.32 3.79
N PRO A 17 -12.84 2.14 2.84
CA PRO A 17 -14.03 2.93 3.08
C PRO A 17 -15.25 2.01 3.27
N VAL A 18 -16.35 2.53 3.80
CA VAL A 18 -17.61 1.79 3.90
C VAL A 18 -18.07 1.38 2.49
N GLY A 19 -18.45 0.12 2.31
CA GLY A 19 -18.92 -0.40 1.02
C GLY A 19 -19.59 -1.76 1.13
N ALA A 20 -19.83 -2.39 -0.02
CA ALA A 20 -20.58 -3.65 -0.12
C ALA A 20 -19.78 -4.87 0.37
N VAL A 21 -18.44 -4.79 0.38
CA VAL A 21 -17.58 -5.87 0.86
C VAL A 21 -17.18 -5.58 2.31
N LEU A 22 -17.59 -6.47 3.21
CA LEU A 22 -17.35 -6.33 4.65
C LEU A 22 -15.96 -6.81 5.07
N ALA A 23 -15.34 -7.68 4.28
CA ALA A 23 -13.97 -8.15 4.50
C ALA A 23 -13.01 -7.50 3.49
N ASN A 24 -11.73 -7.54 3.80
CA ASN A 24 -10.65 -7.36 2.84
C ASN A 24 -9.81 -8.65 2.90
N ASP A 25 -9.86 -9.45 1.86
CA ASP A 25 -9.10 -10.69 1.68
C ASP A 25 -8.34 -10.60 0.37
N ALA A 26 -7.19 -9.93 0.46
CA ALA A 26 -6.29 -9.70 -0.66
C ALA A 26 -4.85 -9.54 -0.18
N ASP A 27 -3.96 -10.13 -0.96
CA ASP A 27 -2.55 -9.79 -0.96
C ASP A 27 -2.35 -8.52 -1.77
N TRP A 28 -1.34 -7.76 -1.41
CA TRP A 28 -1.02 -6.55 -2.12
C TRP A 28 0.44 -6.52 -2.51
N GLN A 29 0.71 -5.92 -3.66
CA GLN A 29 2.07 -5.74 -4.16
C GLN A 29 2.31 -4.31 -4.61
N LEU A 30 3.51 -3.82 -4.30
CA LEU A 30 3.96 -2.50 -4.68
C LEU A 30 4.64 -2.55 -6.04
N TRP A 31 4.26 -1.60 -6.87
CA TRP A 31 4.77 -1.41 -8.21
C TRP A 31 5.34 0.00 -8.34
N VAL A 32 6.50 0.11 -8.96
CA VAL A 32 7.16 1.38 -9.26
C VAL A 32 7.49 1.39 -10.74
N ASN A 33 7.06 2.43 -11.46
CA ASN A 33 7.26 2.57 -12.90
C ASN A 33 6.80 1.33 -13.68
N LEU A 34 5.61 0.81 -13.35
CA LEU A 34 5.01 -0.38 -13.97
C LEU A 34 5.81 -1.68 -13.77
N ALA A 35 6.77 -1.71 -12.84
CA ALA A 35 7.51 -2.90 -12.46
C ALA A 35 7.17 -3.32 -11.02
N ALA A 36 6.89 -4.61 -10.83
CA ALA A 36 6.68 -5.18 -9.51
C ALA A 36 7.98 -5.07 -8.69
N THR A 37 7.86 -4.57 -7.46
CA THR A 37 9.01 -4.47 -6.54
C THR A 37 9.31 -5.78 -5.83
N GLY A 38 8.46 -6.81 -5.99
CA GLY A 38 8.52 -8.07 -5.24
C GLY A 38 8.07 -7.96 -3.79
N GLN A 39 7.81 -6.74 -3.30
CA GLN A 39 7.35 -6.48 -1.95
C GLN A 39 5.85 -6.77 -1.86
N ILE A 40 5.52 -7.93 -1.31
CA ILE A 40 4.15 -8.40 -1.09
C ILE A 40 3.83 -8.25 0.39
N TRP A 41 2.60 -7.83 0.70
CA TRP A 41 2.09 -7.87 2.06
C TRP A 41 0.64 -8.34 2.06
N ASN A 42 0.34 -9.23 3.01
CA ASN A 42 -1.00 -9.73 3.21
C ASN A 42 -1.77 -8.70 4.04
N ASN A 43 -2.95 -8.30 3.56
CA ASN A 43 -3.82 -7.42 4.32
C ASN A 43 -5.21 -8.04 4.40
N GLU A 44 -5.30 -9.10 5.18
CA GLU A 44 -6.53 -9.84 5.41
C GLU A 44 -7.21 -9.30 6.68
N SER A 45 -8.48 -8.89 6.59
CA SER A 45 -9.26 -8.40 7.71
C SER A 45 -10.75 -8.66 7.48
N LEU A 46 -11.44 -9.17 8.51
CA LEU A 46 -12.89 -9.40 8.49
C LEU A 46 -13.71 -8.15 8.81
N ASP A 47 -13.07 -7.10 9.33
CA ASP A 47 -13.68 -5.80 9.62
C ASP A 47 -12.67 -4.66 9.36
N PRO A 48 -12.29 -4.42 8.09
CA PRO A 48 -11.27 -3.45 7.71
C PRO A 48 -11.71 -2.00 7.92
N ILE A 49 -13.01 -1.75 8.17
CA ILE A 49 -13.54 -0.42 8.45
C ILE A 49 -13.20 -0.01 9.89
N ASN A 50 -13.32 -0.94 10.85
CA ASN A 50 -13.06 -0.68 12.27
C ASN A 50 -11.66 -1.07 12.75
N ASP A 51 -10.87 -1.73 11.90
CA ASP A 51 -9.46 -2.12 12.09
C ASP A 51 -8.52 -0.97 12.49
N GLY A 52 -8.88 0.28 12.18
CA GLY A 52 -8.01 1.45 12.32
C GLY A 52 -7.06 1.65 11.13
N GLY A 53 -6.84 0.62 10.32
CA GLY A 53 -6.20 0.67 9.01
C GLY A 53 -4.69 0.79 9.04
N VAL A 54 -4.05 0.79 10.22
CA VAL A 54 -2.59 0.84 10.34
C VAL A 54 -2.02 -0.52 10.00
N LYS A 55 -1.80 -0.74 8.72
CA LYS A 55 -1.15 -1.91 8.15
C LYS A 55 0.17 -1.44 7.58
N LEU A 56 1.22 -1.60 8.38
CA LEU A 56 2.56 -1.21 8.00
C LEU A 56 3.02 -2.14 6.88
N GLY A 57 3.01 -1.60 5.66
CA GLY A 57 3.56 -2.29 4.51
C GLY A 57 5.08 -2.21 4.48
N PRO A 58 5.66 -2.69 3.38
CA PRO A 58 7.10 -2.70 3.15
C PRO A 58 7.73 -1.30 3.25
N SER A 59 8.96 -1.24 3.73
CA SER A 59 9.74 0.00 3.93
C SER A 59 11.02 0.00 3.10
N GLY A 60 11.70 1.14 3.03
CA GLY A 60 12.98 1.24 2.34
C GLY A 60 12.91 1.17 0.81
N ILE A 61 11.74 1.32 0.21
CA ILE A 61 11.59 1.29 -1.25
C ILE A 61 12.18 2.56 -1.82
N THR A 62 13.22 2.42 -2.64
CA THR A 62 13.85 3.58 -3.28
C THR A 62 13.02 4.04 -4.46
N ILE A 63 12.71 5.33 -4.50
CA ILE A 63 12.03 5.98 -5.61
C ILE A 63 12.84 7.15 -6.14
N GLU A 64 12.72 7.36 -7.45
CA GLU A 64 13.30 8.50 -8.14
C GLU A 64 12.24 9.58 -8.39
N ARG A 65 12.71 10.77 -8.76
CA ARG A 65 11.82 11.87 -9.13
C ARG A 65 10.92 11.44 -10.29
N SER A 66 9.64 11.78 -10.21
CA SER A 66 8.62 11.43 -11.22
C SER A 66 8.30 9.93 -11.33
N SER A 67 8.71 9.11 -10.36
CA SER A 67 8.31 7.71 -10.32
C SER A 67 6.79 7.57 -10.18
N ILE A 68 6.20 6.62 -10.91
CA ILE A 68 4.79 6.26 -10.76
C ILE A 68 4.70 5.15 -9.71
N ILE A 69 4.00 5.42 -8.62
CA ILE A 69 3.76 4.47 -7.53
C ILE A 69 2.38 3.85 -7.74
N GLN A 70 2.31 2.52 -7.75
CA GLN A 70 1.08 1.78 -8.01
C GLN A 70 0.91 0.65 -6.99
N MET A 71 -0.34 0.30 -6.72
CA MET A 71 -0.71 -0.82 -5.87
C MET A 71 -1.51 -1.82 -6.71
N ALA A 72 -1.11 -3.09 -6.62
CA ALA A 72 -1.82 -4.18 -7.26
C ALA A 72 -2.41 -5.11 -6.19
N TYR A 73 -3.65 -5.53 -6.41
CA TYR A 73 -4.26 -6.64 -5.69
C TYR A 73 -3.76 -7.96 -6.28
N LEU A 74 -3.37 -8.88 -5.42
CA LEU A 74 -3.03 -10.25 -5.76
C LEU A 74 -3.92 -11.18 -4.92
N ASN A 75 -4.17 -12.38 -5.45
CA ASN A 75 -4.89 -13.45 -4.74
C ASN A 75 -6.20 -13.00 -4.04
N GLN A 76 -6.96 -12.09 -4.64
CA GLN A 76 -8.16 -11.55 -3.99
C GLN A 76 -9.29 -12.59 -4.00
N THR A 77 -9.87 -12.85 -2.83
CA THR A 77 -11.15 -13.58 -2.73
C THR A 77 -12.29 -12.60 -2.48
N ALA A 78 -12.03 -11.53 -1.71
CA ALA A 78 -13.01 -10.48 -1.41
C ALA A 78 -12.30 -9.16 -1.08
N ALA A 79 -12.24 -8.22 -2.02
CA ALA A 79 -11.68 -6.88 -1.78
C ALA A 79 -12.52 -5.82 -2.51
N GLN A 80 -12.53 -4.60 -1.98
CA GLN A 80 -13.08 -3.42 -2.64
C GLN A 80 -12.02 -2.31 -2.70
N ALA A 81 -12.33 -1.16 -3.29
CA ALA A 81 -11.35 -0.07 -3.40
C ALA A 81 -10.87 0.37 -2.01
N ASN A 82 -9.54 0.35 -1.76
CA ASN A 82 -8.93 0.85 -0.53
C ASN A 82 -8.15 2.13 -0.79
N ALA A 83 -8.05 2.96 0.25
CA ALA A 83 -7.16 4.11 0.28
C ALA A 83 -5.81 3.70 0.89
N VAL A 84 -4.71 4.02 0.21
CA VAL A 84 -3.35 3.74 0.67
C VAL A 84 -2.63 5.03 1.01
N SER A 85 -1.99 5.09 2.16
CA SER A 85 -1.13 6.19 2.57
C SER A 85 0.35 5.78 2.52
N VAL A 86 1.13 6.59 1.81
CA VAL A 86 2.58 6.43 1.66
C VAL A 86 3.29 7.56 2.42
N TYR A 87 4.37 7.23 3.10
CA TYR A 87 5.22 8.17 3.81
C TYR A 87 6.63 8.12 3.23
N TYR A 88 7.26 9.29 3.13
CA TYR A 88 8.68 9.39 2.79
C TYR A 88 9.53 9.11 4.03
N GLU A 89 10.48 8.20 3.89
CA GLU A 89 11.45 7.84 4.91
C GLU A 89 12.80 8.52 4.60
N PRO A 90 13.53 8.98 5.63
CA PRO A 90 14.93 9.35 5.46
C PRO A 90 15.78 8.14 5.02
N PHE A 91 16.91 8.44 4.38
CA PHE A 91 17.88 7.43 3.94
C PHE A 91 18.64 6.78 5.10
#